data_AF-A0A1M6R470-F1
#
_entry.id   AF-A0A1M6R470-F1
#
_cell.length_a   1.000
_cell.length_b   1.000
_cell.length_c   1.000
_cell.angle_alpha   90.00
_cell.angle_beta   90.00
_cell.angle_gamma   90.00
#
_symmetry.space_group_name_H-M   'P 1'
#
loop_
_entity.id
_entity.type
_entity.pdbx_description
1 polymer ?
#
loop_
_entity_poly.entity_id
_entity_poly.type
_entity_poly.pdbx_seq_one_letter_code
_entity_poly.pdbx_strand_id
1 'polypeptide(L)'
;MEEIGDNMAVFQLQKNGNQDFICPKCGRPLHFVDGTAVQIVGGRADMSSILPKYECHHCGVYFQELLGSGFYDEHDLPKVSGPGNRANWIPTGNLKPMELKRDAENKCKCPRCGSMMDYVEGQAVRLVNGRPDMENVKDHFHCSNCESYFRRIATTNYFQWSEK
;
A
#
# COMPACT_ATOMS: atom_id res chain seq x y z
N MET A 1 3.47 -34.42 5.78
CA MET A 1 4.80 -34.13 5.20
C MET A 1 4.54 -33.75 3.79
N GLU A 2 4.72 -32.48 3.44
CA GLU A 2 4.97 -32.03 2.08
C GLU A 2 5.57 -30.62 2.18
N GLU A 3 6.66 -30.47 1.46
CA GLU A 3 7.73 -29.52 1.65
C GLU A 3 7.35 -28.16 1.07
N ILE A 4 7.39 -27.10 1.88
CA ILE A 4 7.47 -25.74 1.36
C ILE A 4 8.93 -25.34 1.52
N GLY A 5 9.76 -25.84 0.61
CA GLY A 5 11.03 -25.22 0.32
C GLY A 5 10.73 -23.89 -0.35
N ASP A 6 10.75 -22.80 0.42
CA ASP A 6 10.86 -21.46 -0.14
C ASP A 6 12.04 -21.47 -1.11
N ASN A 7 11.71 -21.34 -2.39
CA ASN A 7 12.66 -21.29 -3.47
C ASN A 7 13.41 -19.94 -3.34
N MET A 8 14.43 -19.90 -2.49
CA MET A 8 15.28 -18.73 -2.23
C MET A 8 16.06 -18.38 -3.50
N ALA A 9 15.39 -17.66 -4.40
CA ALA A 9 16.00 -17.14 -5.60
C ALA A 9 16.89 -15.94 -5.23
N VAL A 10 18.20 -16.19 -5.15
CA VAL A 10 19.20 -15.12 -5.01
C VAL A 10 19.48 -14.48 -6.37
N PHE A 11 19.51 -13.15 -6.41
CA PHE A 11 19.72 -12.37 -7.62
C PHE A 11 21.08 -11.70 -7.62
N GLN A 12 21.73 -11.66 -8.78
CA GLN A 12 22.88 -10.79 -9.03
C GLN A 12 22.39 -9.60 -9.84
N LEU A 13 22.24 -8.44 -9.19
CA LEU A 13 21.72 -7.24 -9.85
C LEU A 13 22.75 -6.69 -10.85
N GLN A 14 22.28 -6.33 -12.04
CA GLN A 14 23.10 -5.69 -13.06
C GLN A 14 23.02 -4.17 -12.93
N LYS A 15 24.08 -3.48 -13.36
CA LYS A 15 24.10 -2.02 -13.44
C LYS A 15 23.88 -1.55 -14.87
N ASN A 16 23.18 -0.44 -15.05
CA ASN A 16 23.09 0.27 -16.32
C ASN A 16 24.37 1.11 -16.57
N GLY A 17 24.44 1.78 -17.71
CA GLY A 17 25.55 2.70 -18.06
C GLY A 17 25.74 3.89 -17.11
N ASN A 18 24.74 4.18 -16.27
CA ASN A 18 24.76 5.24 -15.26
C ASN A 18 25.12 4.71 -13.85
N GLN A 19 25.53 3.45 -13.73
CA GLN A 19 25.84 2.75 -12.47
C GLN A 19 24.64 2.46 -11.55
N ASP A 20 23.41 2.69 -12.00
CA ASP A 20 22.20 2.30 -11.25
C ASP A 20 21.90 0.82 -11.44
N PHE A 21 21.51 0.14 -10.37
CA PHE A 21 21.04 -1.25 -10.48
C PHE A 21 19.70 -1.32 -11.22
N ILE A 22 19.55 -2.31 -12.10
CA ILE A 22 18.32 -2.54 -12.87
C ILE A 22 17.52 -3.71 -12.29
N CYS A 23 16.21 -3.55 -12.27
CA CYS A 23 15.28 -4.59 -11.84
C CYS A 23 15.31 -5.74 -12.86
N PRO A 24 15.60 -6.99 -12.43
CA PRO A 24 15.64 -8.14 -13.33
C PRO A 24 14.27 -8.49 -13.93
N LYS A 25 13.17 -8.05 -13.31
CA LYS A 25 11.80 -8.35 -13.76
C LYS A 25 11.26 -7.38 -14.80
N CYS A 26 11.59 -6.08 -14.69
CA CYS A 26 11.03 -5.05 -15.59
C CYS A 26 12.07 -4.21 -16.33
N GLY A 27 13.37 -4.40 -16.07
CA GLY A 27 14.46 -3.68 -16.71
C GLY A 27 14.59 -2.20 -16.33
N ARG A 28 13.77 -1.71 -15.39
CA ARG A 28 13.81 -0.31 -14.92
C ARG A 28 14.87 -0.11 -13.84
N PRO A 29 15.45 1.09 -13.69
CA PRO A 29 16.37 1.40 -12.60
C PRO A 29 15.67 1.22 -11.24
N LEU A 30 16.37 0.61 -10.29
CA LEU A 30 15.95 0.43 -8.91
C LEU A 30 16.23 1.68 -8.11
N HIS A 31 15.38 1.96 -7.12
CA HIS A 31 15.57 3.05 -6.19
C HIS A 31 16.39 2.56 -5.00
N PHE A 32 17.57 3.17 -4.77
CA PHE A 32 18.36 2.86 -3.59
C PHE A 32 17.75 3.51 -2.35
N VAL A 33 17.51 2.71 -1.32
CA VAL A 33 17.07 3.19 -0.01
C VAL A 33 18.17 2.86 0.99
N ASP A 34 18.79 3.92 1.53
CA ASP A 34 19.75 3.80 2.62
C ASP A 34 19.11 3.09 3.82
N GLY A 35 19.86 2.17 4.42
CA GLY A 35 19.49 1.56 5.68
C GLY A 35 19.33 2.65 6.75
N THR A 36 18.22 2.66 7.48
CA THR A 36 17.98 3.63 8.54
C THR A 36 18.57 3.17 9.88
N ALA A 37 18.95 4.11 10.74
CA ALA A 37 19.35 3.78 12.11
C ALA A 37 18.21 3.09 12.86
N VAL A 38 18.53 2.10 13.71
CA VAL A 38 17.57 1.32 14.50
C VAL A 38 16.56 2.23 15.20
N GLN A 39 15.28 2.10 14.84
CA GLN A 39 14.19 2.78 15.53
C GLN A 39 13.46 1.80 16.44
N ILE A 40 13.12 2.26 17.65
CA ILE A 40 12.29 1.50 18.59
C ILE A 40 10.84 1.80 18.24
N VAL A 41 10.13 0.83 17.66
CA VAL A 41 8.69 0.92 17.39
C VAL A 41 7.97 -0.01 18.38
N GLY A 42 7.14 0.57 19.26
CA GLY A 42 6.35 -0.22 20.22
C GLY A 42 7.17 -1.01 21.26
N GLY A 43 8.37 -0.54 21.62
CA GLY A 43 9.23 -1.17 22.62
C GLY A 43 10.04 -2.39 22.12
N ARG A 44 10.04 -2.65 20.81
CA ARG A 44 10.91 -3.64 20.16
C ARG A 44 11.78 -2.92 19.12
N ALA A 45 13.04 -3.30 19.04
CA ALA A 45 13.97 -2.78 18.03
C ALA A 45 13.58 -3.37 16.67
N ASP A 46 13.19 -2.52 15.73
CA ASP A 46 12.95 -2.95 14.34
C ASP A 46 14.31 -3.12 13.65
N MET A 47 14.71 -4.37 13.43
CA MET A 47 15.99 -4.69 12.78
C MET A 47 15.88 -4.83 11.25
N SER A 48 14.67 -4.86 10.71
CA SER A 48 14.41 -5.03 9.28
C SER A 48 14.73 -3.77 8.47
N SER A 49 14.81 -2.61 9.12
CA SER A 49 15.01 -1.30 8.49
C SER A 49 16.48 -0.85 8.42
N ILE A 50 17.43 -1.68 8.88
CA ILE A 50 18.83 -1.30 9.10
C ILE A 50 19.70 -1.52 7.85
N LEU A 51 19.36 -2.49 7.01
CA LEU A 51 20.18 -2.84 5.85
C LEU A 51 19.73 -2.06 4.61
N PRO A 52 20.67 -1.60 3.78
CA PRO A 52 20.34 -0.94 2.52
C PRO A 52 19.62 -1.90 1.58
N LYS A 53 18.67 -1.36 0.80
CA LYS A 53 17.86 -2.14 -0.13
C LYS A 53 17.62 -1.37 -1.43
N TYR A 54 17.32 -2.12 -2.48
CA TYR A 54 17.00 -1.59 -3.80
C TYR A 54 15.54 -1.89 -4.13
N GLU A 55 14.72 -0.84 -4.20
CA GLU A 55 13.27 -0.97 -4.35
C GLU A 55 12.84 -0.82 -5.82
N CYS A 56 11.97 -1.72 -6.27
CA CYS A 56 11.26 -1.59 -7.54
C CYS A 56 9.79 -1.27 -7.28
N HIS A 57 9.42 0.01 -7.25
CA HIS A 57 8.01 0.41 -7.08
C HIS A 57 7.09 -0.04 -8.22
N HIS A 58 7.64 -0.37 -9.39
CA HIS A 58 6.84 -0.88 -10.51
C HIS A 58 6.44 -2.34 -10.32
N CYS A 59 7.37 -3.19 -9.86
CA CYS A 59 7.11 -4.60 -9.60
C CYS A 59 6.59 -4.87 -8.18
N GLY A 60 6.69 -3.89 -7.28
CA GLY A 60 6.30 -4.07 -5.89
C GLY A 60 7.23 -5.02 -5.13
N VAL A 61 8.50 -5.09 -5.49
CA VAL A 61 9.53 -5.90 -4.82
C VAL A 61 10.73 -5.05 -4.41
N TYR A 62 11.46 -5.48 -3.39
CA TYR A 62 12.76 -4.93 -3.05
C TYR A 62 13.82 -6.04 -3.01
N PHE A 63 15.06 -5.64 -3.27
CA PHE A 63 16.22 -6.51 -3.28
C PHE A 63 17.15 -6.09 -2.14
N GLN A 64 17.46 -7.01 -1.23
CA GLN A 64 18.30 -6.75 -0.07
C GLN A 64 19.60 -7.55 -0.16
N GLU A 65 20.72 -6.87 0.02
CA GLU A 65 22.02 -7.53 -0.11
C GLU A 65 22.31 -8.46 1.06
N LEU A 66 22.80 -9.66 0.74
CA LEU A 66 23.27 -10.63 1.70
C LEU A 66 24.70 -10.33 2.12
N LEU A 67 24.85 -9.61 3.25
CA LEU A 67 26.13 -9.45 3.98
C LEU A 67 27.32 -8.96 3.11
N GLY A 68 27.08 -8.12 2.10
CA GLY A 68 28.15 -7.59 1.23
C GLY A 68 28.69 -8.59 0.21
N SER A 69 27.94 -9.67 -0.06
CA SER A 69 28.35 -10.72 -1.02
C SER A 69 28.15 -10.35 -2.48
N GLY A 70 27.44 -9.24 -2.78
CA GLY A 70 26.98 -8.90 -4.13
C GLY A 70 25.78 -9.73 -4.62
N PHE A 71 25.19 -10.55 -3.76
CA PHE A 71 23.94 -11.28 -4.00
C PHE A 71 22.79 -10.65 -3.22
N TYR A 72 21.60 -10.68 -3.81
CA TYR A 72 20.42 -10.01 -3.29
C TYR A 72 19.25 -10.98 -3.15
N ASP A 73 18.62 -10.98 -1.98
CA ASP A 73 17.34 -11.64 -1.78
C ASP A 73 16.19 -10.74 -2.27
N GLU A 74 15.23 -11.35 -2.94
CA GLU A 74 13.98 -10.69 -3.34
C GLU A 74 12.94 -10.81 -2.24
N HIS A 75 12.30 -9.70 -1.92
CA HIS A 75 11.19 -9.64 -1.00
C HIS A 75 10.08 -8.75 -1.58
N ASP A 76 8.84 -9.02 -1.20
CA ASP A 76 7.74 -8.13 -1.54
C ASP A 76 7.92 -6.80 -0.82
N LEU A 77 7.81 -5.69 -1.56
CA LEU A 77 7.67 -4.38 -0.92
C LEU A 77 6.44 -4.46 -0.04
N PRO A 78 6.57 -4.25 1.28
CA PRO A 78 5.38 -4.06 2.10
C PRO A 78 4.60 -2.95 1.43
N LYS A 79 3.31 -3.17 1.15
CA LYS A 79 2.44 -2.13 0.61
C LYS A 79 2.44 -1.01 1.63
N VAL A 80 3.36 -0.06 1.47
CA VAL A 80 3.43 1.10 2.32
C VAL A 80 2.19 1.89 1.92
N SER A 81 1.11 1.69 2.65
CA SER A 81 0.13 2.73 2.94
C SER A 81 0.89 3.83 3.68
N GLY A 82 1.84 4.46 2.99
CA GLY A 82 2.66 5.53 3.53
C GLY A 82 1.77 6.75 3.71
N PRO A 83 2.21 7.74 4.49
CA PRO A 83 1.53 9.03 4.58
C PRO A 83 1.71 9.74 3.23
N GLY A 84 0.96 9.32 2.20
CA GLY A 84 1.14 9.81 0.85
C GLY A 84 0.96 11.32 0.84
N ASN A 85 2.02 12.07 0.60
CA ASN A 85 2.02 13.51 0.30
C ASN A 85 0.83 14.29 0.93
N ARG A 86 0.75 14.33 2.27
CA ARG A 86 -0.31 15.07 2.99
C ARG A 86 -0.40 16.54 2.58
N ALA A 87 0.69 17.09 2.03
CA ALA A 87 0.75 18.42 1.47
C ALA A 87 -0.33 18.71 0.40
N ASN A 88 -0.79 17.69 -0.33
CA ASN A 88 -1.79 17.83 -1.38
C ASN A 88 -3.18 17.30 -0.98
N TRP A 89 -3.40 17.01 0.31
CA TRP A 89 -4.69 16.47 0.74
C TRP A 89 -5.72 17.57 0.86
N ILE A 90 -6.89 17.34 0.26
CA ILE A 90 -8.03 18.23 0.46
C ILE A 90 -8.50 18.08 1.91
N PRO A 91 -8.67 19.18 2.68
CA PRO A 91 -9.25 19.11 4.01
C PRO A 91 -10.66 18.50 3.97
N THR A 92 -11.00 17.67 4.95
CA THR A 92 -12.27 16.94 4.97
C THR A 92 -13.49 17.86 4.99
N GLY A 93 -13.40 19.01 5.67
CA GLY A 93 -14.44 20.05 5.65
C GLY A 93 -14.67 20.72 4.29
N ASN A 94 -13.74 20.57 3.34
CA ASN A 94 -13.85 21.10 1.98
C ASN A 94 -14.30 20.02 0.96
N LEU A 95 -14.49 18.78 1.40
CA LEU A 95 -14.99 17.69 0.54
C LEU A 95 -16.50 17.84 0.38
N LYS A 96 -16.92 18.26 -0.81
CA LYS A 96 -18.35 18.29 -1.19
C LYS A 96 -18.84 16.88 -1.54
N PRO A 97 -20.14 16.59 -1.36
CA PRO A 97 -20.76 15.42 -1.97
C PRO A 97 -20.41 15.30 -3.45
N MET A 98 -20.03 14.10 -3.88
CA MET A 98 -19.59 13.87 -5.25
C MET A 98 -19.98 12.49 -5.77
N GLU A 99 -20.09 12.37 -7.08
CA GLU A 99 -20.37 11.10 -7.73
C GLU A 99 -19.07 10.32 -7.88
N LEU A 100 -18.94 9.24 -7.09
CA LEU A 100 -17.83 8.31 -7.19
C LEU A 100 -18.25 7.13 -8.07
N LYS A 101 -17.52 6.93 -9.17
CA LYS A 101 -17.76 5.84 -10.12
C LYS A 101 -16.67 4.79 -10.01
N ARG A 102 -17.09 3.53 -10.03
CA ARG A 102 -16.20 2.37 -10.09
C ARG A 102 -15.61 2.24 -11.50
N ASP A 103 -14.34 1.90 -11.58
CA ASP A 103 -13.70 1.43 -12.81
C ASP A 103 -13.91 -0.09 -13.02
N ALA A 104 -13.27 -0.65 -14.05
CA ALA A 104 -13.37 -2.08 -14.39
C ALA A 104 -12.79 -3.00 -13.29
N GLU A 105 -11.99 -2.48 -12.35
CA GLU A 105 -11.42 -3.21 -11.21
C GLU A 105 -12.20 -2.98 -9.91
N ASN A 106 -13.39 -2.36 -9.97
CA ASN A 106 -14.16 -1.91 -8.79
C ASN A 106 -13.43 -0.89 -7.91
N LYS A 107 -12.48 -0.15 -8.46
CA LYS A 107 -11.76 0.91 -7.74
C LYS A 107 -12.25 2.28 -8.17
N CYS A 108 -11.92 3.29 -7.37
CA CYS A 108 -12.18 4.68 -7.68
C CYS A 108 -11.00 5.55 -7.26
N LYS A 109 -10.86 6.74 -7.83
CA LYS A 109 -9.83 7.70 -7.40
C LYS A 109 -10.33 8.47 -6.18
N CYS A 110 -9.55 8.44 -5.10
CA CYS A 110 -9.87 9.16 -3.87
C CYS A 110 -9.84 10.67 -4.13
N PRO A 111 -10.92 11.40 -3.85
CA PRO A 111 -10.97 12.85 -4.06
C PRO A 111 -10.11 13.61 -3.05
N ARG A 112 -9.77 13.00 -1.91
CA ARG A 112 -8.97 13.63 -0.85
C ARG A 112 -7.48 13.59 -1.17
N CYS A 113 -6.95 12.43 -1.50
CA CYS A 113 -5.50 12.21 -1.65
C CYS A 113 -5.07 11.81 -3.06
N GLY A 114 -6.02 11.51 -3.96
CA GLY A 114 -5.74 11.09 -5.33
C GLY A 114 -5.34 9.62 -5.51
N SER A 115 -5.15 8.85 -4.43
CA SER A 115 -4.87 7.40 -4.48
C SER A 115 -6.09 6.59 -4.90
N MET A 116 -5.88 5.36 -5.39
CA MET A 116 -6.98 4.43 -5.63
C MET A 116 -7.60 3.99 -4.30
N MET A 117 -8.92 3.90 -4.26
CA MET A 117 -9.71 3.44 -3.12
C MET A 117 -10.59 2.26 -3.51
N ASP A 118 -10.83 1.40 -2.53
CA ASP A 118 -11.59 0.18 -2.69
C ASP A 118 -13.09 0.45 -2.48
N TYR A 119 -13.94 -0.19 -3.28
CA TYR A 119 -15.37 -0.19 -3.07
C TYR A 119 -15.76 -1.37 -2.18
N VAL A 120 -16.46 -1.08 -1.09
CA VAL A 120 -17.03 -2.07 -0.20
C VAL A 120 -18.54 -2.11 -0.46
N GLU A 121 -19.01 -3.25 -0.97
CA GLU A 121 -20.43 -3.52 -1.17
C GLU A 121 -21.12 -3.76 0.17
N GLY A 122 -22.30 -3.16 0.35
CA GLY A 122 -23.08 -3.30 1.57
C GLY A 122 -23.51 -4.75 1.80
N GLN A 123 -23.18 -5.29 2.96
CA GLN A 123 -23.57 -6.64 3.37
C GLN A 123 -24.63 -6.60 4.47
N ALA A 124 -25.39 -7.69 4.62
CA ALA A 124 -26.27 -7.84 5.78
C ALA A 124 -25.46 -7.74 7.08
N VAL A 125 -26.05 -7.16 8.13
CA VAL A 125 -25.40 -7.03 9.46
C VAL A 125 -24.90 -8.39 9.91
N ARG A 126 -23.60 -8.48 10.24
CA ARG A 126 -22.97 -9.68 10.78
C ARG A 126 -22.39 -9.38 12.16
N LEU A 127 -22.24 -10.41 12.99
CA LEU A 127 -21.53 -10.28 14.25
C LEU A 127 -20.02 -10.44 14.00
N VAL A 128 -19.25 -9.39 14.27
CA VAL A 128 -17.79 -9.40 14.25
C VAL A 128 -17.32 -9.22 15.70
N ASN A 129 -16.62 -10.21 16.24
CA ASN A 129 -16.18 -10.24 17.65
C ASN A 129 -17.34 -10.02 18.66
N GLY A 130 -18.51 -10.58 18.36
CA GLY A 130 -19.70 -10.46 19.22
C GLY A 130 -20.41 -9.09 19.18
N ARG A 131 -19.97 -8.16 18.32
CA ARG A 131 -20.65 -6.88 18.09
C ARG A 131 -21.24 -6.83 16.68
N PRO A 132 -22.44 -6.24 16.50
CA PRO A 132 -23.01 -6.07 15.17
C PRO A 132 -22.14 -5.11 14.36
N ASP A 133 -21.66 -5.57 13.22
CA ASP A 133 -20.94 -4.76 12.25
C ASP A 133 -21.95 -3.89 11.50
N MET A 134 -21.94 -2.60 11.85
CA MET A 134 -22.75 -1.56 11.21
C MET A 134 -21.95 -0.80 10.14
N GLU A 135 -20.63 -1.03 10.05
CA GLU A 135 -19.73 -0.28 9.17
C GLU A 135 -19.95 -0.66 7.71
N ASN A 136 -20.04 -1.98 7.47
CA ASN A 136 -20.15 -2.58 6.13
C ASN A 136 -21.60 -2.83 5.68
N VAL A 137 -22.59 -2.29 6.39
CA VAL A 137 -24.01 -2.50 6.06
C VAL A 137 -24.43 -1.75 4.80
N LYS A 138 -23.76 -0.63 4.51
CA LYS A 138 -24.03 0.22 3.36
C LYS A 138 -22.80 0.28 2.48
N ASP A 139 -23.06 0.37 1.18
CA ASP A 139 -22.04 0.66 0.19
C ASP A 139 -21.22 1.89 0.57
N HIS A 140 -19.91 1.74 0.53
CA HIS A 140 -19.00 2.84 0.76
C HIS A 140 -17.68 2.62 0.04
N PHE A 141 -16.95 3.71 -0.18
CA PHE A 141 -15.56 3.64 -0.60
C PHE A 141 -14.65 3.86 0.60
N HIS A 142 -13.60 3.06 0.69
CA HIS A 142 -12.58 3.18 1.72
C HIS A 142 -11.21 3.41 1.06
N CYS A 143 -10.56 4.51 1.42
CA CYS A 143 -9.22 4.80 0.94
C CYS A 143 -8.17 4.41 1.98
N SER A 144 -7.42 3.34 1.72
CA SER A 144 -6.33 2.86 2.60
C SER A 144 -5.15 3.83 2.74
N ASN A 145 -5.01 4.83 1.85
CA ASN A 145 -3.92 5.81 1.91
C ASN A 145 -4.21 6.97 2.88
N CYS A 146 -5.45 7.47 2.92
CA CYS A 146 -5.83 8.60 3.77
C CYS A 146 -6.91 8.25 4.80
N GLU A 147 -7.23 6.96 4.93
CA GLU A 147 -8.23 6.39 5.86
C GLU A 147 -9.59 7.07 5.76
N SER A 148 -9.94 7.56 4.57
CA SER A 148 -11.19 8.28 4.34
C SER A 148 -12.30 7.33 3.89
N TYR A 149 -13.44 7.47 4.55
CA TYR A 149 -14.68 6.76 4.22
C TYR A 149 -15.59 7.69 3.43
N PHE A 150 -16.11 7.21 2.31
CA PHE A 150 -17.12 7.90 1.52
C PHE A 150 -18.37 7.04 1.47
N ARG A 151 -19.42 7.45 2.19
CA ARG A 151 -20.68 6.71 2.27
C ARG A 151 -21.69 7.28 1.27
N ARG A 152 -22.48 6.39 0.65
CA ARG A 152 -23.54 6.81 -0.27
C ARG A 152 -24.61 7.61 0.47
N ILE A 153 -24.99 8.76 -0.09
CA ILE A 153 -26.11 9.56 0.38
C ILE A 153 -27.40 8.89 -0.11
N ALA A 154 -28.01 8.07 0.75
CA ALA A 154 -29.33 7.46 0.55
C ALA A 154 -29.56 6.92 -0.88
N THR A 155 -30.70 7.24 -1.51
CA THR A 155 -31.12 6.79 -2.85
C THR A 155 -30.42 7.54 -4.00
N THR A 156 -29.27 8.17 -3.74
CA THR A 156 -28.52 8.92 -4.76
C THR A 156 -27.25 8.19 -5.19
N ASN A 157 -26.62 8.68 -6.26
CA ASN A 157 -25.28 8.26 -6.68
C ASN A 157 -24.17 9.14 -6.08
N TYR A 158 -24.52 10.03 -5.15
CA TYR A 158 -23.55 10.89 -4.47
C TYR A 158 -23.02 10.21 -3.23
N PHE A 159 -21.74 10.43 -2.97
CA PHE A 159 -21.03 9.96 -1.81
C PHE A 159 -20.54 11.17 -1.01
N GLN A 160 -20.65 11.06 0.31
CA GLN A 160 -20.15 12.06 1.25
C GLN A 160 -19.07 11.45 2.12
N TRP A 161 -18.05 12.23 2.40
CA TRP A 161 -17.06 11.86 3.40
C TRP A 161 -17.72 11.69 4.78
N SER A 162 -17.36 10.62 5.49
CA SER A 162 -17.73 10.41 6.88
C SER A 162 -16.51 10.06 7.72
N GLU A 163 -16.59 10.39 9.00
CA GLU A 163 -15.68 9.81 10.00
C GLU A 163 -15.98 8.32 10.19
N LYS A 164 -14.99 7.61 10.74
CA LYS A 164 -15.11 6.20 11.09
C LYS A 164 -15.97 6.03 12.35
#